data_AF-F7M0Y0-F1
#
_entry.id   AF-F7M0Y0-F1
#
_cell.length_a   1.000
_cell.length_b   1.000
_cell.length_c   1.000
_cell.angle_alpha   90.00
_cell.angle_beta   90.00
_cell.angle_gamma   90.00
#
_symmetry.space_group_name_H-M   'P 1'
#
loop_
_entity.id
_entity.type
_entity.pdbx_description
1 polymer ?
#
loop_
_entity_poly.entity_id
_entity_poly.type
_entity_poly.pdbx_seq_one_letter_code
_entity_poly.pdbx_strand_id
1 'polypeptide(L)'
;MDLGKKIRMNSVQINFAEQDINPDAPKETDYHAYKLYVSDNGRDWKLIVDKSKNMVAIPHEYVEFPKPIETSFVKIENVHTPKEGKFALLNLRVFGFGYSDKPEIVKELSVKRNKDDERYASLSWNKVSDADGYLVRFGYQPDFLNQCIQVKDKETTDLQLHILTKGVQYHYRVDSYNDSGITEGIVISE
;
A
#
# COMPACT_ATOMS: atom_id res chain seq x y z
N MET A 1 -6.52 -6.49 13.82
CA MET A 1 -6.71 -6.33 12.37
C MET A 1 -7.00 -7.70 11.78
N ASP A 2 -8.16 -7.85 11.18
CA ASP A 2 -8.53 -9.01 10.36
C ASP A 2 -8.06 -8.72 8.93
N LEU A 3 -7.35 -9.66 8.30
CA LEU A 3 -6.83 -9.53 6.94
C LEU A 3 -7.84 -10.04 5.89
N GLY A 4 -8.99 -10.57 6.32
CA GLY A 4 -10.05 -11.11 5.46
C GLY A 4 -9.73 -12.48 4.86
N LYS A 5 -8.45 -12.84 4.75
CA LYS A 5 -7.96 -14.14 4.29
C LYS A 5 -6.58 -14.44 4.86
N LYS A 6 -6.16 -15.70 4.72
CA LYS A 6 -4.79 -16.12 5.05
C LYS A 6 -3.82 -15.56 4.00
N ILE A 7 -2.78 -14.91 4.46
CA ILE A 7 -1.73 -14.33 3.61
C ILE A 7 -0.34 -14.81 4.05
N ARG A 8 0.65 -14.54 3.21
CA ARG A 8 2.07 -14.60 3.53
C ARG A 8 2.59 -13.21 3.87
N MET A 9 2.76 -12.91 5.15
CA MET A 9 3.33 -11.65 5.63
C MET A 9 4.86 -11.70 5.65
N ASN A 10 5.51 -10.76 4.95
CA ASN A 10 6.97 -10.63 4.92
C ASN A 10 7.46 -9.55 5.89
N SER A 11 6.67 -8.50 6.12
CA SER A 11 7.02 -7.43 7.04
C SER A 11 5.78 -6.66 7.52
N VAL A 12 5.98 -5.85 8.56
CA VAL A 12 4.95 -4.98 9.15
C VAL A 12 5.55 -3.60 9.41
N GLN A 13 4.78 -2.55 9.14
CA GLN A 13 5.10 -1.19 9.55
C GLN A 13 4.08 -0.71 10.57
N ILE A 14 4.59 -0.22 11.69
CA ILE A 14 3.79 0.44 12.72
C ILE A 14 4.11 1.93 12.67
N ASN A 15 3.06 2.73 12.53
CA ASN A 15 3.15 4.17 12.65
C ASN A 15 2.31 4.58 13.84
N PHE A 16 2.97 5.00 14.91
CA PHE A 16 2.32 5.59 16.06
C PHE A 16 1.91 7.03 15.77
N ALA A 17 0.88 7.48 16.47
CA ALA A 17 0.54 8.89 16.60
C ALA A 17 0.73 9.30 18.06
N GLU A 18 0.74 10.59 18.32
CA GLU A 18 0.72 11.16 19.67
C GLU A 18 -0.68 11.72 19.93
N GLN A 19 -1.25 11.40 21.08
CA GLN A 19 -2.56 11.90 21.51
C GLN A 19 -2.50 12.19 23.00
N ASP A 20 -2.95 13.39 23.38
CA ASP A 20 -3.04 13.86 24.77
C ASP A 20 -1.71 13.71 25.55
N ILE A 21 -0.58 13.99 24.88
CA ILE A 21 0.74 13.93 25.52
C ILE A 21 0.93 15.06 26.53
N ASN A 22 1.64 14.78 27.62
CA ASN A 22 2.08 15.78 28.58
C ASN A 22 3.40 16.43 28.11
N PRO A 23 3.40 17.70 27.66
CA PRO A 23 4.61 18.34 27.14
C PRO A 23 5.69 18.55 28.22
N ASP A 24 5.31 18.56 29.50
CA ASP A 24 6.21 18.75 30.64
C ASP A 24 6.79 17.43 31.17
N ALA A 25 6.35 16.27 30.65
CA ALA A 25 6.87 14.98 31.05
C ALA A 25 8.36 14.83 30.68
N PRO A 26 9.16 14.09 31.48
CA PRO A 26 10.58 13.90 31.21
C PRO A 26 10.83 13.30 29.82
N LYS A 27 11.85 13.79 29.13
CA LYS A 27 12.20 13.36 27.77
C LYS A 27 12.48 11.86 27.68
N GLU A 28 12.96 11.26 28.76
CA GLU A 28 13.26 9.83 28.86
C GLU A 28 12.00 8.95 28.75
N THR A 29 10.82 9.54 28.94
CA THR A 29 9.52 8.84 28.76
C THR A 29 9.03 8.86 27.32
N ASP A 30 9.74 9.53 26.42
CA ASP A 30 9.37 9.77 25.02
C ASP A 30 9.76 8.58 24.12
N TYR A 31 9.05 7.47 24.30
CA TYR A 31 9.22 6.26 23.49
C TYR A 31 7.93 5.45 23.43
N HIS A 32 7.88 4.48 22.51
CA HIS A 32 6.81 3.49 22.45
C HIS A 32 7.36 2.12 22.84
N ALA A 33 6.62 1.36 23.64
CA ALA A 33 6.90 -0.06 23.87
C ALA A 33 5.64 -0.86 23.53
N TYR A 34 5.82 -1.98 22.84
CA TYR A 34 4.68 -2.75 22.31
C TYR A 34 5.05 -4.22 22.08
N LYS A 35 4.03 -5.03 21.83
CA LYS A 35 4.16 -6.40 21.32
C LYS A 35 3.29 -6.59 20.09
N LEU A 36 3.76 -7.38 19.12
CA LEU A 36 2.97 -7.80 17.97
C LEU A 36 2.67 -9.29 18.01
N TYR A 37 1.44 -9.63 17.69
CA TYR A 37 0.95 -10.99 17.63
C TYR A 37 0.26 -11.27 16.30
N VAL A 38 0.27 -12.54 15.92
CA VAL A 38 -0.47 -13.10 14.80
C VAL A 38 -1.41 -14.20 15.25
N SER A 39 -2.44 -14.48 14.46
CA SER A 39 -3.37 -15.58 14.70
C SER A 39 -3.98 -16.04 13.38
N ASP A 40 -4.30 -17.33 13.28
CA ASP A 40 -5.09 -17.87 12.15
C ASP A 40 -6.60 -17.82 12.42
N ASN A 41 -7.03 -17.71 13.68
CA ASN A 41 -8.44 -17.83 14.08
C ASN A 41 -8.95 -16.66 14.95
N GLY A 42 -8.11 -15.66 15.22
CA GLY A 42 -8.42 -14.50 16.05
C GLY A 42 -8.51 -14.77 17.55
N ARG A 43 -8.27 -16.01 18.00
CA ARG A 43 -8.37 -16.45 19.40
C ARG A 43 -7.02 -16.90 19.96
N ASP A 44 -6.30 -17.72 19.21
CA ASP A 44 -4.99 -18.24 19.61
C ASP A 44 -3.89 -17.34 19.04
N TRP A 45 -3.17 -16.64 19.92
CA TRP A 45 -2.22 -15.61 19.54
C TRP A 45 -0.78 -16.05 19.72
N LYS A 46 0.04 -15.86 18.69
CA LYS A 46 1.50 -16.08 18.72
C LYS A 46 2.23 -14.75 18.69
N LEU A 47 3.12 -14.52 19.66
CA LEU A 47 4.01 -13.36 19.70
C LEU A 47 5.04 -13.46 18.57
N ILE A 48 5.20 -12.40 17.78
CA ILE A 48 6.14 -12.32 16.64
C ILE A 48 7.14 -11.18 16.76
N VAL A 49 6.83 -10.13 17.50
CA VAL A 49 7.75 -9.03 17.83
C VAL A 49 7.54 -8.63 19.28
N ASP A 50 8.61 -8.57 20.05
CA ASP A 50 8.59 -8.07 21.43
C ASP A 50 9.48 -6.83 21.55
N LYS A 51 8.83 -5.67 21.68
CA LYS A 51 9.44 -4.37 21.97
C LYS A 51 8.97 -3.84 23.33
N SER A 52 8.56 -4.72 24.24
CA SER A 52 8.07 -4.35 25.57
C SER A 52 9.13 -3.67 26.45
N LYS A 53 10.41 -3.85 26.12
CA LYS A 53 11.55 -3.21 26.79
C LYS A 53 12.21 -2.10 25.97
N ASN A 54 11.60 -1.68 24.85
CA ASN A 54 12.13 -0.58 24.06
C ASN A 54 12.08 0.72 24.87
N MET A 55 13.16 1.51 24.86
CA MET A 55 13.23 2.85 25.46
C MET A 55 13.77 3.89 24.46
N VAL A 56 13.67 3.59 23.17
CA VAL A 56 14.13 4.47 22.07
C VAL A 56 12.92 5.01 21.32
N ALA A 57 12.93 6.29 20.99
CA ALA A 57 11.91 6.93 20.15
C ALA A 57 11.96 6.39 18.72
N ILE A 58 11.13 5.37 18.42
CA ILE A 58 10.97 4.78 17.08
C ILE A 58 9.47 4.80 16.72
N PRO A 59 8.90 5.97 16.37
CA PRO A 59 7.46 6.10 16.11
C PRO A 59 7.02 5.46 14.78
N HIS A 60 7.97 5.21 13.87
CA HIS A 60 7.74 4.66 12.53
C HIS A 60 8.62 3.43 12.30
N GLU A 61 8.30 2.32 12.95
CA GLU A 61 9.11 1.11 12.86
C GLU A 61 8.66 0.22 11.70
N TYR A 62 9.62 -0.19 10.87
CA TYR A 62 9.46 -1.24 9.87
C TYR A 62 10.18 -2.50 10.34
N VAL A 63 9.45 -3.60 10.47
CA VAL A 63 9.99 -4.88 10.91
C VAL A 63 9.87 -5.88 9.77
N GLU A 64 11.02 -6.26 9.20
CA GLU A 64 11.13 -7.34 8.23
C GLU A 64 11.36 -8.68 8.93
N PHE A 65 10.63 -9.71 8.52
CA PHE A 65 10.78 -11.05 9.09
C PHE A 65 11.83 -11.86 8.32
N PRO A 66 12.76 -12.55 9.00
CA PRO A 66 13.76 -13.39 8.33
C PRO A 66 13.15 -14.51 7.48
N LYS A 67 11.93 -14.94 7.87
CA LYS A 67 11.10 -15.85 7.10
C LYS A 67 9.67 -15.31 7.09
N PRO A 68 8.94 -15.46 5.97
CA PRO A 68 7.54 -15.10 5.91
C PRO A 68 6.71 -15.81 6.96
N ILE A 69 5.71 -15.12 7.48
CA ILE A 69 4.75 -15.62 8.47
C ILE A 69 3.40 -15.75 7.78
N GLU A 70 2.83 -16.94 7.80
CA GLU A 70 1.43 -17.10 7.40
C GLU A 70 0.50 -16.67 8.53
N THR A 71 -0.53 -15.89 8.22
CA THR A 71 -1.52 -15.45 9.21
C THR A 71 -2.79 -14.91 8.55
N SER A 72 -3.89 -14.88 9.30
CA SER A 72 -5.14 -14.20 8.94
C SER A 72 -5.40 -12.96 9.80
N PHE A 73 -4.73 -12.82 10.95
CA PHE A 73 -4.93 -11.74 11.89
C PHE A 73 -3.60 -11.16 12.39
N VAL A 74 -3.59 -9.86 12.66
CA VAL A 74 -2.48 -9.15 13.32
C VAL A 74 -3.05 -8.33 14.48
N LYS A 75 -2.37 -8.37 15.62
CA LYS A 75 -2.71 -7.61 16.83
C LYS A 75 -1.47 -6.93 17.38
N ILE A 76 -1.65 -5.70 17.83
CA ILE A 76 -0.65 -4.96 18.59
C ILE A 76 -1.16 -4.76 20.02
N GLU A 77 -0.28 -4.96 20.99
CA GLU A 77 -0.52 -4.71 22.41
C GLU A 77 0.39 -3.54 22.83
N ASN A 78 -0.22 -2.51 23.41
CA ASN A 78 0.51 -1.38 23.97
C ASN A 78 1.12 -1.77 25.31
N VAL A 79 2.38 -1.42 25.52
CA VAL A 79 3.09 -1.60 26.81
C VAL A 79 3.46 -0.24 27.41
N HIS A 80 3.91 0.71 26.59
CA HIS A 80 4.21 2.08 26.99
C HIS A 80 3.85 3.06 25.87
N THR A 81 3.47 4.27 26.27
CA THR A 81 3.11 5.38 25.37
C THR A 81 3.93 6.62 25.78
N PRO A 82 4.42 7.43 24.82
CA PRO A 82 5.25 8.57 25.12
C PRO A 82 4.54 9.59 26.01
N LYS A 83 5.29 10.16 26.96
CA LYS A 83 4.90 11.36 27.72
C LYS A 83 3.51 11.27 28.35
N GLU A 84 3.20 10.13 28.99
CA GLU A 84 1.92 9.88 29.68
C GLU A 84 0.68 9.96 28.75
N GLY A 85 0.90 9.98 27.44
CA GLY A 85 -0.16 10.09 26.44
C GLY A 85 -1.04 8.85 26.33
N LYS A 86 -2.06 8.96 25.50
CA LYS A 86 -2.93 7.82 25.14
C LYS A 86 -2.33 7.01 24.01
N PHE A 87 -2.58 5.69 24.04
CA PHE A 87 -2.19 4.83 22.94
C PHE A 87 -2.89 5.26 21.64
N ALA A 88 -2.10 5.71 20.67
CA ALA A 88 -2.59 6.16 19.38
C ALA A 88 -1.78 5.53 18.24
N LEU A 89 -2.48 4.97 17.25
CA LEU A 89 -1.91 4.40 16.04
C LEU A 89 -2.37 5.22 14.85
N LEU A 90 -1.42 5.74 14.09
CA LEU A 90 -1.69 6.38 12.81
C LEU A 90 -1.95 5.31 11.73
N ASN A 91 -1.12 4.27 11.67
CA ASN A 91 -1.29 3.15 10.74
C ASN A 91 -0.68 1.86 11.30
N LEU A 92 -1.28 0.72 10.94
CA LEU A 92 -0.68 -0.60 11.04
C LEU A 92 -0.72 -1.23 9.65
N ARG A 93 0.43 -1.35 8.98
CA ARG A 93 0.52 -1.83 7.60
C ARG A 93 1.21 -3.17 7.55
N VAL A 94 0.65 -4.09 6.80
CA VAL A 94 1.20 -5.44 6.57
C VAL A 94 1.63 -5.51 5.11
N PHE A 95 2.86 -6.00 4.88
CA PHE A 95 3.41 -6.20 3.55
C PHE A 95 3.67 -7.67 3.34
N GLY A 96 3.20 -8.18 2.20
CA GLY A 96 3.14 -9.61 1.95
C GLY A 96 2.46 -9.89 0.62
N PHE A 97 2.16 -11.17 0.41
CA PHE A 97 1.43 -11.64 -0.74
C PHE A 97 0.24 -12.49 -0.30
N GLY A 98 -0.85 -12.38 -1.03
CA GLY A 98 -1.90 -13.39 -1.05
C GLY A 98 -1.43 -14.69 -1.69
N TYR A 99 -2.35 -15.65 -1.75
CA TYR A 99 -2.16 -16.95 -2.40
C TYR A 99 -2.98 -17.09 -3.69
N SER A 100 -3.52 -15.99 -4.20
CA SER A 100 -4.26 -15.98 -5.47
C SER A 100 -3.29 -15.89 -6.65
N ASP A 101 -3.80 -16.12 -7.85
CA ASP A 101 -3.07 -15.75 -9.06
C ASP A 101 -3.05 -14.23 -9.23
N LYS A 102 -2.06 -13.74 -9.99
CA LYS A 102 -2.06 -12.36 -10.46
C LYS A 102 -3.28 -12.12 -11.36
N PRO A 103 -3.84 -10.90 -11.39
CA PRO A 103 -4.96 -10.60 -12.25
C PRO A 103 -4.57 -10.74 -13.73
N GLU A 104 -5.54 -10.95 -14.62
CA GLU A 104 -5.27 -11.00 -16.05
C GLU A 104 -4.78 -9.66 -16.61
N ILE A 105 -4.15 -9.71 -17.79
CA ILE A 105 -3.74 -8.51 -18.52
C ILE A 105 -4.95 -7.65 -18.89
N VAL A 106 -4.80 -6.33 -18.76
CA VAL A 106 -5.81 -5.36 -19.20
C VAL A 106 -5.95 -5.41 -20.72
N LYS A 107 -7.19 -5.42 -21.21
CA LYS A 107 -7.54 -5.43 -22.65
C LYS A 107 -8.26 -4.14 -23.04
N GLU A 108 -8.25 -3.85 -24.33
CA GLU A 108 -8.96 -2.70 -24.93
C GLU A 108 -8.62 -1.36 -24.26
N LEU A 109 -7.33 -1.12 -23.97
CA LEU A 109 -6.87 0.19 -23.53
C LEU A 109 -7.07 1.20 -24.67
N SER A 110 -7.88 2.21 -24.41
CA SER A 110 -8.12 3.35 -25.29
C SER A 110 -7.59 4.61 -24.64
N VAL A 111 -6.84 5.42 -25.41
CA VAL A 111 -6.34 6.72 -25.00
C VAL A 111 -6.78 7.75 -26.01
N LYS A 112 -7.36 8.86 -25.54
CA LYS A 112 -7.76 9.99 -26.37
C LYS A 112 -7.16 11.26 -25.81
N ARG A 113 -6.13 11.78 -26.48
CA ARG A 113 -5.60 13.12 -26.20
C ARG A 113 -6.65 14.17 -26.52
N ASN A 114 -6.79 15.14 -25.63
CA ASN A 114 -7.68 16.27 -25.87
C ASN A 114 -7.02 17.24 -26.87
N LYS A 115 -7.76 17.57 -27.95
CA LYS A 115 -7.28 18.43 -29.04
C LYS A 115 -7.33 19.92 -28.71
N ASP A 116 -8.21 20.33 -27.79
CA ASP A 116 -8.34 21.72 -27.36
C ASP A 116 -7.34 22.05 -26.25
N ASP A 117 -7.03 21.08 -25.39
CA ASP A 117 -5.97 21.18 -24.40
C ASP A 117 -5.17 19.88 -24.29
N GLU A 118 -4.06 19.82 -25.03
CA GLU A 118 -3.16 18.68 -25.03
C GLU A 118 -2.51 18.41 -23.67
N ARG A 119 -2.76 19.15 -22.59
CA ARG A 119 -2.33 18.71 -21.24
C ARG A 119 -3.23 17.59 -20.69
N TYR A 120 -4.31 17.29 -21.40
CA TYR A 120 -5.38 16.39 -20.98
C TYR A 120 -5.44 15.13 -21.87
N ALA A 121 -5.67 13.96 -21.27
CA ALA A 121 -6.00 12.74 -21.99
C ALA A 121 -7.05 11.92 -21.22
N SER A 122 -8.01 11.36 -21.95
CA SER A 122 -8.97 10.38 -21.43
C SER A 122 -8.46 8.98 -21.69
N LEU A 123 -8.42 8.14 -20.66
CA LEU A 123 -8.11 6.73 -20.77
C LEU A 123 -9.30 5.89 -20.33
N SER A 124 -9.54 4.77 -21.00
CA SER A 124 -10.48 3.74 -20.57
C SER A 124 -9.98 2.36 -20.94
N TRP A 125 -10.36 1.34 -20.18
CA TRP A 125 -9.95 -0.04 -20.42
C TRP A 125 -11.02 -1.04 -19.97
N ASN A 126 -10.88 -2.31 -20.34
CA ASN A 126 -11.78 -3.35 -19.86
C ASN A 126 -11.47 -3.71 -18.40
N LYS A 127 -12.53 -3.89 -17.61
CA LYS A 127 -12.43 -4.40 -16.25
C LYS A 127 -11.77 -5.80 -16.23
N VAL A 128 -10.90 -6.02 -15.26
CA VAL A 128 -10.32 -7.33 -14.92
C VAL A 128 -10.96 -7.84 -13.63
N SER A 129 -11.49 -9.07 -13.65
CA SER A 129 -12.32 -9.64 -12.56
C SER A 129 -11.62 -9.67 -11.20
N ASP A 130 -10.37 -10.12 -11.19
CA ASP A 130 -9.60 -10.41 -9.96
C ASP A 130 -8.59 -9.31 -9.64
N ALA A 131 -8.75 -8.13 -10.24
CA ALA A 131 -7.94 -6.96 -9.91
C ALA A 131 -8.54 -6.23 -8.69
N ASP A 132 -7.68 -5.83 -7.77
CA ASP A 132 -8.01 -4.87 -6.71
C ASP A 132 -7.93 -3.42 -7.22
N GLY A 133 -7.25 -3.20 -8.36
CA GLY A 133 -7.13 -1.92 -9.01
C GLY A 133 -6.17 -1.94 -10.18
N TYR A 134 -5.80 -0.75 -10.66
CA TYR A 134 -4.96 -0.56 -11.84
C TYR A 134 -3.82 0.43 -11.60
N LEU A 135 -2.70 0.24 -12.27
CA LEU A 135 -1.60 1.20 -12.35
C LEU A 135 -1.58 1.78 -13.77
N VAL A 136 -1.99 3.03 -13.91
CA VAL A 136 -1.90 3.75 -15.18
C VAL A 136 -0.51 4.34 -15.28
N ARG A 137 0.31 3.78 -16.17
CA ARG A 137 1.68 4.20 -16.44
C ARG A 137 1.76 4.95 -17.76
N PHE A 138 2.58 5.99 -17.78
CA PHE A 138 2.82 6.75 -19.00
C PHE A 138 4.20 7.40 -18.99
N GLY A 139 4.71 7.71 -20.17
CA GLY A 139 6.03 8.31 -20.34
C GLY A 139 6.31 8.67 -21.78
N TYR A 140 7.52 9.19 -22.02
CA TYR A 140 7.93 9.72 -23.32
C TYR A 140 8.48 8.64 -24.28
N GLN A 141 8.71 7.42 -23.77
CA GLN A 141 9.24 6.30 -24.54
C GLN A 141 8.52 5.01 -24.12
N PRO A 142 8.36 4.03 -25.03
CA PRO A 142 7.59 2.81 -24.76
C PRO A 142 8.21 1.92 -23.68
N ASP A 143 9.52 1.99 -23.49
CA ASP A 143 10.31 1.27 -22.48
C ASP A 143 10.63 2.12 -21.23
N PHE A 144 10.15 3.37 -21.18
CA PHE A 144 10.39 4.30 -20.08
C PHE A 144 9.12 5.03 -19.61
N LEU A 145 8.16 4.24 -19.10
CA LEU A 145 6.92 4.75 -18.50
C LEU A 145 7.14 5.15 -17.04
N ASN A 146 7.79 6.29 -16.83
CA ASN A 146 8.25 6.74 -15.51
C ASN A 146 7.18 7.43 -14.64
N GLN A 147 6.00 7.74 -15.19
CA GLN A 147 4.87 8.25 -14.42
C GLN A 147 3.89 7.11 -14.11
N CYS A 148 3.28 7.15 -12.93
CA CYS A 148 2.32 6.14 -12.50
C CYS A 148 1.22 6.78 -11.64
N ILE A 149 -0.03 6.50 -11.97
CA ILE A 149 -1.20 6.81 -11.14
C ILE A 149 -1.86 5.49 -10.74
N GLN A 150 -2.03 5.28 -9.43
CA GLN A 150 -2.73 4.11 -8.92
C GLN A 150 -4.23 4.40 -8.80
N VAL A 151 -5.03 3.63 -9.54
CA VAL A 151 -6.49 3.57 -9.43
C VAL A 151 -6.82 2.46 -8.44
N LYS A 152 -7.26 2.83 -7.23
CA LYS A 152 -7.47 1.88 -6.11
C LYS A 152 -8.82 1.19 -6.09
N ASP A 153 -9.77 1.67 -6.89
CA ASP A 153 -11.09 1.09 -7.00
C ASP A 153 -11.13 0.13 -8.20
N LYS A 154 -11.42 -1.15 -7.93
CA LYS A 154 -11.53 -2.20 -8.94
C LYS A 154 -12.65 -1.97 -9.96
N GLU A 155 -13.65 -1.16 -9.61
CA GLU A 155 -14.77 -0.82 -10.50
C GLU A 155 -14.44 0.36 -11.43
N THR A 156 -13.42 1.16 -11.09
CA THR A 156 -13.00 2.30 -11.90
C THR A 156 -12.13 1.83 -13.06
N THR A 157 -12.62 1.99 -14.28
CA THR A 157 -11.94 1.54 -15.52
C THR A 157 -11.66 2.68 -16.50
N ASP A 158 -11.61 3.90 -15.99
CA ASP A 158 -11.29 5.10 -16.74
C ASP A 158 -10.48 6.08 -15.89
N LEU A 159 -9.73 6.96 -16.56
CA LEU A 159 -8.95 8.01 -15.90
C LEU A 159 -8.80 9.23 -16.81
N GLN A 160 -8.97 10.42 -16.23
CA GLN A 160 -8.61 11.68 -16.86
C GLN A 160 -7.22 12.13 -16.37
N LEU A 161 -6.25 12.19 -17.28
CA LEU A 161 -4.94 12.78 -17.02
C LEU A 161 -4.98 14.27 -17.31
N HIS A 162 -4.43 15.10 -16.42
CA HIS A 162 -4.35 16.56 -16.57
C HIS A 162 -2.92 17.11 -16.44
N ILE A 163 -1.93 16.24 -16.58
CA ILE A 163 -0.51 16.51 -16.24
C ILE A 163 0.44 16.24 -17.40
N LEU A 164 -0.06 16.27 -18.64
CA LEU A 164 0.73 16.03 -19.84
C LEU A 164 1.32 17.33 -20.38
N THR A 165 2.37 17.22 -21.19
CA THR A 165 3.03 18.37 -21.84
C THR A 165 2.51 18.55 -23.28
N LYS A 166 2.18 19.79 -23.67
CA LYS A 166 1.74 20.12 -25.04
C LYS A 166 2.83 19.82 -26.07
N GLY A 167 2.44 19.31 -27.23
CA GLY A 167 3.32 18.98 -28.35
C GLY A 167 4.21 17.75 -28.12
N VAL A 168 4.00 17.02 -27.03
CA VAL A 168 4.80 15.84 -26.67
C VAL A 168 3.96 14.58 -26.85
N GLN A 169 4.50 13.63 -27.61
CA GLN A 169 3.92 12.29 -27.74
C GLN A 169 4.20 11.48 -26.47
N TYR A 170 3.20 10.70 -26.04
CA TYR A 170 3.30 9.82 -24.89
C TYR A 170 2.98 8.38 -25.27
N HIS A 171 3.52 7.47 -24.48
CA HIS A 171 3.17 6.06 -24.44
C HIS A 171 2.44 5.78 -23.13
N TYR A 172 1.50 4.84 -23.17
CA TYR A 172 0.62 4.50 -22.06
C TYR A 172 0.55 2.99 -21.88
N ARG A 173 0.39 2.56 -20.63
CA ARG A 173 0.15 1.16 -20.25
C ARG A 173 -0.72 1.14 -19.01
N VAL A 174 -1.66 0.22 -18.94
CA VAL A 174 -2.44 -0.02 -17.72
C VAL A 174 -2.13 -1.41 -17.21
N ASP A 175 -1.52 -1.49 -16.02
CA ASP A 175 -1.24 -2.75 -15.34
C ASP A 175 -2.40 -3.06 -14.40
N SER A 176 -2.82 -4.32 -14.33
CA SER A 176 -3.76 -4.78 -13.29
C SER A 176 -2.97 -5.27 -12.08
N TYR A 177 -3.49 -5.04 -10.88
CA TYR A 177 -2.87 -5.56 -9.66
C TYR A 177 -3.90 -6.15 -8.70
N ASN A 178 -3.46 -7.13 -7.92
CA ASN A 178 -4.12 -7.57 -6.70
C ASN A 178 -3.08 -7.83 -5.62
N ASP A 179 -3.51 -8.32 -4.46
CA ASP A 179 -2.63 -8.66 -3.36
C ASP A 179 -1.63 -9.81 -3.62
N SER A 180 -1.72 -10.46 -4.79
CA SER A 180 -0.83 -11.55 -5.22
C SER A 180 0.11 -11.12 -6.36
N GLY A 181 -0.04 -9.88 -6.86
CA GLY A 181 0.97 -9.22 -7.69
C GLY A 181 0.40 -8.33 -8.79
N ILE A 182 1.28 -7.93 -9.70
CA ILE A 182 0.99 -7.05 -10.84
C ILE A 182 1.17 -7.84 -12.13
N THR A 183 0.23 -7.66 -13.06
CA THR A 183 0.33 -8.11 -14.45
C THR A 183 0.46 -6.88 -15.35
N GLU A 184 1.55 -6.82 -16.10
CA GLU A 184 1.83 -5.68 -16.96
C GLU A 184 0.92 -5.67 -18.19
N GLY A 185 0.40 -4.49 -18.53
CA GLY A 185 -0.40 -4.27 -19.72
C GLY A 185 0.40 -4.24 -21.02
N ILE A 186 -0.29 -3.99 -22.13
CA ILE A 186 0.34 -3.71 -23.42
C ILE A 186 0.60 -2.20 -23.52
N VAL A 187 1.82 -1.83 -23.91
CA VAL A 187 2.18 -0.43 -24.18
C VAL A 187 1.53 0.00 -25.50
N ILE A 188 0.84 1.13 -25.48
CA ILE A 188 0.33 1.79 -26.69
C ILE A 188 0.90 3.19 -26.81
N SER A 189 1.05 3.66 -28.04
CA SER A 189 1.43 5.04 -28.35
C SER A 189 0.17 5.86 -28.63
N GLU A 190 0.23 7.16 -28.32
CA GLU A 190 -0.71 8.16 -28.84
C GLU A 190 -0.72 8.20 -30.37
#